data_AF-A0A5K0YYK1-F1
#
_entry.id   AF-A0A5K0YYK1-F1
#
_cell.length_a   1.000
_cell.length_b   1.000
_cell.length_c   1.000
_cell.angle_alpha   90.00
_cell.angle_beta   90.00
_cell.angle_gamma   90.00
#
_symmetry.space_group_name_H-M   'P 1'
#
loop_
_entity.id
_entity.type
_entity.pdbx_description
1 polymer ?
#
loop_
_entity_poly.entity_id
_entity_poly.type
_entity_poly.pdbx_seq_one_letter_code
_entity_poly.pdbx_strand_id
1 'polypeptide(L)' 'VTYPNMMELFENLGVNVQRSDMSFSVSLDEGRTCEWGSRNGLSSLFAQKKNAFRPSFYRMLREIIKFKRDVL' A
#
# COMPACT_ATOMS: atom_id res chain seq x y z
N VAL A 1 10.24 2.91 -7.69
CA VAL A 1 9.58 4.17 -8.13
C VAL A 1 8.09 3.92 -8.13
N THR A 2 7.29 4.75 -7.44
CA THR A 2 5.84 4.50 -7.26
C THR A 2 5.02 4.86 -8.50
N TYR A 3 5.46 5.86 -9.27
CA TYR A 3 4.76 6.37 -10.45
C TYR A 3 5.76 6.53 -11.62
N PRO A 4 6.06 5.46 -12.39
CA PRO A 4 7.05 5.52 -13.46
C PRO A 4 6.72 6.57 -14.52
N ASN A 5 5.46 6.60 -14.99
CA ASN A 5 5.02 7.54 -16.03
C ASN A 5 5.08 9.00 -15.58
N MET A 6 4.80 9.27 -14.31
CA MET A 6 4.86 10.64 -13.76
C MET A 6 6.32 11.10 -13.57
N MET A 7 7.22 10.19 -13.20
CA MET A 7 8.64 10.48 -13.13
C MET A 7 9.21 10.78 -14.52
N GLU A 8 8.85 10.00 -15.53
CA GLU A 8 9.24 10.27 -16.92
C GLU A 8 8.73 11.63 -17.40
N LEU A 9 7.49 12.00 -17.07
CA LEU A 9 6.95 13.33 -17.35
C LEU A 9 7.79 14.44 -16.70
N PHE A 10 8.15 14.30 -15.43
CA PHE A 10 8.97 15.28 -14.72
C PHE A 10 10.39 15.39 -15.27
N GLU A 11 10.99 14.26 -15.67
CA GLU A 11 12.28 14.25 -16.36
C GLU A 11 12.19 15.01 -17.69
N ASN A 12 11.14 14.78 -18.49
CA ASN A 12 10.92 15.48 -19.76
C ASN A 12 10.68 16.99 -19.59
N LEU A 13 10.09 17.41 -18.47
CA LEU A 13 9.86 18.82 -18.13
C LEU A 13 11.09 19.53 -17.53
N GLY A 14 12.14 18.78 -17.17
CA GLY A 14 13.36 19.33 -16.57
C GLY A 14 13.14 19.97 -15.18
N VAL A 15 12.13 19.51 -14.44
CA VAL A 15 11.79 20.07 -13.12
C VAL A 15 12.56 19.38 -11.99
N ASN A 16 12.89 20.14 -10.94
CA ASN A 16 13.51 19.56 -9.74
C ASN A 16 12.51 18.69 -8.97
N VAL A 17 12.89 17.44 -8.70
CA VAL A 17 12.08 16.49 -7.94
C VAL A 17 12.69 16.25 -6.56
N GLN A 18 11.87 16.29 -5.51
CA GLN A 18 12.26 15.93 -4.15
C GLN A 18 11.74 14.54 -3.79
N ARG A 19 12.55 13.75 -3.09
CA ARG A 19 12.11 12.45 -2.55
C ARG A 19 11.04 12.68 -1.48
N SER A 20 9.96 11.92 -1.60
CA SER A 20 8.85 11.91 -0.64
C SER A 20 8.51 10.48 -0.25
N ASP A 21 8.33 10.25 1.05
CA ASP A 21 7.92 8.96 1.59
C ASP A 21 6.39 8.85 1.57
N MET A 22 5.86 8.04 0.65
CA MET A 22 4.43 7.82 0.52
C MET A 22 4.01 6.54 1.28
N SER A 23 2.96 6.66 2.09
CA SER A 23 2.32 5.53 2.77
C SER A 23 0.85 5.43 2.40
N PHE A 24 0.30 4.23 2.50
CA PHE A 24 -1.10 3.91 2.23
C PHE A 24 -1.72 3.22 3.45
N SER A 25 -2.98 3.53 3.75
CA SER A 25 -3.74 2.86 4.81
C SER A 25 -5.20 2.68 4.39
N VAL A 26 -5.83 1.67 4.99
CA VAL A 26 -7.24 1.33 4.80
C VAL A 26 -7.87 1.20 6.17
N SER A 27 -9.02 1.84 6.37
CA SER A 27 -9.88 1.62 7.53
C SER A 27 -11.31 1.40 7.03
N LEU A 28 -11.89 0.25 7.36
CA LEU A 28 -13.26 -0.15 7.00
C LEU A 28 -14.15 -0.12 8.24
N ASP A 29 -15.33 0.49 8.09
CA ASP A 29 -16.30 0.70 9.17
C ASP A 29 -15.66 1.35 10.41
N GLU A 30 -14.90 2.43 10.23
CA GLU A 30 -14.17 3.10 11.32
C GLU A 30 -13.25 2.11 12.10
N GLY A 31 -12.62 1.19 11.38
CA GLY A 31 -11.75 0.15 11.94
C GLY A 31 -12.50 -1.03 12.59
N ARG A 32 -13.84 -1.02 12.65
CA ARG A 32 -14.61 -2.14 13.22
C ARG A 32 -14.40 -3.41 12.40
N THR A 33 -14.40 -3.27 11.07
CA THR A 33 -14.23 -4.41 10.17
C THR A 33 -12.75 -4.71 9.93
N CYS A 34 -11.95 -3.76 9.46
CA CYS A 34 -10.54 -4.00 9.20
C CYS A 34 -9.78 -2.68 9.10
N GLU A 35 -8.61 -2.62 9.73
CA GLU A 35 -7.67 -1.51 9.56
C GLU A 35 -6.24 -2.02 9.43
N TRP A 36 -5.52 -1.51 8.42
CA TRP A 36 -4.13 -1.83 8.14
C TRP A 36 -3.47 -0.75 7.29
N GLY A 37 -2.15 -0.70 7.27
CA GLY A 37 -1.39 0.22 6.42
C GLY A 37 -0.01 -0.30 6.02
N SER A 38 0.64 0.41 5.10
CA SER A 38 1.95 0.05 4.55
C SER A 38 3.14 0.69 5.27
N ARG A 39 2.90 1.75 6.06
CA ARG A 39 3.94 2.42 6.84
C ARG A 39 4.54 1.44 7.86
N ASN A 40 5.83 1.48 8.16
CA ASN A 40 6.44 0.64 9.22
C ASN A 40 6.24 -0.90 9.06
N GLY A 41 5.96 -1.41 7.86
CA GLY A 41 5.91 -2.84 7.58
C GLY A 41 4.84 -3.61 8.38
N LEU A 42 5.24 -4.68 9.05
CA LEU A 42 4.32 -5.58 9.78
C LEU A 42 3.52 -4.88 10.88
N SER A 43 4.10 -3.86 11.53
CA SER A 43 3.45 -3.15 12.63
C SER A 43 2.18 -2.41 12.19
N SER A 44 2.19 -1.79 10.99
CA SER A 44 0.96 -1.18 10.46
C SER A 44 0.11 -2.17 9.67
N LEU A 45 0.71 -3.22 9.10
CA LEU A 45 -0.07 -4.29 8.46
C LEU A 45 -1.01 -4.98 9.46
N PHE A 46 -0.51 -5.19 10.68
CA PHE A 46 -1.27 -5.75 11.81
C PHE A 46 -1.59 -4.69 12.86
N ALA A 47 -1.85 -3.44 12.43
CA ALA A 47 -2.34 -2.38 13.31
C ALA A 47 -3.51 -2.87 14.18
N GLN A 48 -4.35 -3.74 13.61
CA GLN A 48 -5.30 -4.55 14.36
C GLN A 48 -4.84 -6.00 14.48
N LYS A 49 -4.53 -6.44 15.71
CA LYS A 49 -4.10 -7.82 16.00
C LYS A 49 -5.08 -8.89 15.52
N LYS A 50 -6.39 -8.59 15.50
CA LYS A 50 -7.43 -9.49 14.97
C LYS A 50 -7.18 -9.88 13.50
N ASN A 51 -6.51 -9.02 12.71
CA ASN A 51 -6.21 -9.33 11.31
C ASN A 51 -5.20 -10.48 11.17
N ALA A 52 -4.31 -10.69 12.14
CA ALA A 52 -3.35 -11.79 12.14
C ALA A 52 -4.03 -13.17 12.29
N PHE A 53 -5.26 -13.21 12.79
CA PHE A 53 -6.02 -14.46 12.93
C PHE A 53 -7.17 -14.58 11.93
N ARG A 54 -7.27 -13.68 10.95
CA ARG A 54 -8.37 -13.65 9.97
C ARG A 54 -7.93 -14.24 8.62
N PRO A 55 -8.39 -15.44 8.23
CA PRO A 55 -8.03 -16.05 6.95
C PRO A 55 -8.38 -15.18 5.73
N SER A 56 -9.50 -14.46 5.79
CA SER A 56 -9.91 -13.53 4.74
C SER A 56 -8.93 -12.37 4.53
N PHE A 57 -8.25 -11.93 5.60
CA PHE A 57 -7.23 -10.88 5.51
C PHE A 57 -6.01 -11.37 4.71
N TYR A 58 -5.54 -12.58 4.98
CA TYR A 58 -4.45 -13.19 4.21
C TYR A 58 -4.83 -13.43 2.74
N ARG A 59 -6.07 -13.82 2.47
CA ARG A 59 -6.58 -13.95 1.10
C ARG A 59 -6.53 -12.60 0.37
N MET A 60 -7.01 -11.52 0.99
CA MET A 60 -6.91 -10.17 0.46
C MET A 60 -5.45 -9.77 0.17
N LEU A 61 -4.53 -9.99 1.09
CA LEU A 61 -3.10 -9.69 0.87
C LEU A 61 -2.52 -10.46 -0.33
N ARG A 62 -2.89 -11.73 -0.49
CA ARG A 62 -2.50 -12.53 -1.65
C ARG A 62 -3.04 -11.97 -2.95
N GLU A 63 -4.31 -11.55 -2.98
CA GLU A 63 -4.91 -10.92 -4.16
C GLU A 63 -4.22 -9.59 -4.50
N ILE A 64 -3.84 -8.77 -3.51
CA ILE A 64 -3.08 -7.52 -3.74
C ILE A 64 -1.72 -7.82 -4.38
N ILE A 65 -0.99 -8.82 -3.87
CA ILE A 65 0.31 -9.22 -4.42
C ILE A 65 0.15 -9.80 -5.84
N LYS A 66 -0.92 -10.56 -6.08
CA LYS A 66 -1.25 -11.11 -7.40
C LYS A 66 -1.57 -9.99 -8.38
N PHE A 67 -2.46 -9.07 -8.03
CA PHE A 67 -2.80 -7.91 -8.85
C PHE A 67 -1.57 -7.09 -9.23
N LYS A 68 -0.67 -6.82 -8.26
CA LYS A 68 0.59 -6.12 -8.53
C LYS A 68 1.47 -6.86 -9.54
N ARG A 69 1.43 -8.19 -9.57
CA ARG A 69 2.23 -9.00 -10.51
C ARG A 69 1.58 -9.08 -11.89
N ASP A 70 0.26 -9.10 -11.96
CA ASP A 70 -0.47 -9.24 -13.23
C ASP A 70 -0.50 -7.92 -14.01
N VAL A 71 -0.37 -6.77 -13.33
CA VAL A 71 -0.43 -5.42 -13.93
C VAL A 71 0.95 -4.82 -14.27
N LEU A 72 2.03 -5.33 -13.67
CA LEU A 72 3.41 -4.92 -13.96
C LEU A 72 4.08 -5.89 -14.94
#